data_AF-A0A0F9IJV0-F1
#
_entry.id   AF-A0A0F9IJV0-F1
#
_cell.length_a   1.000
_cell.length_b   1.000
_cell.length_c   1.000
_cell.angle_alpha   90.00
_cell.angle_beta   90.00
_cell.angle_gamma   90.00
#
_symmetry.space_group_name_H-M   'P 1'
#
loop_
_entity.id
_entity.type
_entity.pdbx_description
1 polymer ?
#
loop_
_entity_poly.entity_id
_entity_poly.type
_entity_poly.pdbx_seq_one_letter_code
_entity_poly.pdbx_strand_id
1 'polypeptide(L)'
;MPRGKSKKPTDSQLSAELFLRSINLRYDAEQPDRIAHFHPTTKGVSLLKALLGQERERAFFIVAPYGTGKSLTVTYLLHYLENRSSSADALKTIGRKLSAVSPELGRRAGQRRRSGARGLVLALHGQYPSLPKGIQEAAVEGLRRQR
;
A
#
# COMPACT_ATOMS: atom_id res chain seq x y z
N MET A 1 28.99 -12.76 -38.09
CA MET A 1 27.81 -12.99 -37.20
C MET A 1 28.08 -12.31 -35.86
N PRO A 2 27.48 -11.14 -35.56
CA PRO A 2 27.79 -10.38 -34.36
C PRO A 2 27.02 -10.92 -33.15
N ARG A 3 27.72 -11.13 -32.02
CA ARG A 3 27.09 -11.38 -30.72
C ARG A 3 26.55 -10.05 -30.18
N GLY A 4 25.23 -9.89 -30.22
CA GLY A 4 24.53 -8.72 -29.68
C GLY A 4 24.80 -8.60 -28.17
N LYS A 5 25.45 -7.50 -27.78
CA LYS A 5 25.62 -7.13 -26.38
C LYS A 5 24.24 -6.81 -25.79
N SER A 6 23.80 -7.61 -24.82
CA SER A 6 22.63 -7.31 -23.99
C SER A 6 22.85 -5.97 -23.29
N LYS A 7 22.05 -4.95 -23.65
CA LYS A 7 22.04 -3.65 -22.98
C LYS A 7 21.49 -3.85 -21.57
N LYS A 8 22.30 -3.58 -20.55
CA LYS A 8 21.82 -3.45 -19.17
C LYS A 8 20.75 -2.34 -19.13
N PRO A 9 19.58 -2.57 -18.53
CA PRO A 9 18.55 -1.54 -18.43
C PRO A 9 19.08 -0.38 -17.58
N THR A 10 18.90 0.83 -18.10
CA THR A 10 19.24 2.09 -17.43
C THR A 10 18.30 2.33 -16.24
N ASP A 11 18.79 2.92 -15.14
CA ASP A 11 18.02 3.21 -13.91
C ASP A 11 16.67 3.93 -14.16
N SER A 12 16.58 4.73 -15.23
CA SER A 12 15.34 5.41 -15.63
C SER A 12 14.26 4.44 -16.14
N GLN A 13 14.62 3.37 -16.84
CA GLN A 13 13.68 2.35 -17.34
C GLN A 13 13.13 1.50 -16.20
N LEU A 14 13.99 1.15 -15.23
CA LEU A 14 13.59 0.49 -13.98
C LEU A 14 12.58 1.35 -13.18
N SER A 15 12.78 2.67 -13.15
CA SER A 15 11.87 3.58 -12.44
C SER A 15 10.48 3.66 -13.09
N ALA A 16 10.42 3.68 -14.42
CA ALA A 16 9.16 3.79 -15.17
C ALA A 16 8.35 2.49 -15.10
N GLU A 17 9.00 1.34 -15.22
CA GLU A 17 8.34 0.03 -15.14
C GLU A 17 7.74 -0.22 -13.75
N LEU A 18 8.45 0.18 -12.69
CA LEU A 18 7.90 0.14 -11.32
C LEU A 18 6.71 1.08 -11.14
N PHE A 19 6.75 2.28 -11.73
CA PHE A 19 5.68 3.28 -11.61
C PHE A 19 4.41 2.92 -12.40
N LEU A 20 4.55 2.17 -13.50
CA LEU A 20 3.45 1.75 -14.37
C LEU A 20 2.87 0.39 -13.98
N ARG A 21 3.40 -0.26 -12.94
CA ARG A 21 2.91 -1.55 -12.47
C ARG A 21 1.51 -1.42 -11.89
N SER A 22 0.58 -2.25 -12.36
CA SER A 22 -0.74 -2.37 -11.75
C SER A 22 -0.63 -2.93 -10.34
N ILE A 23 -1.45 -2.40 -9.43
CA ILE A 23 -1.50 -2.81 -8.02
C ILE A 23 -2.85 -3.44 -7.72
N ASN A 24 -2.81 -4.64 -7.13
CA ASN A 24 -3.95 -5.37 -6.61
C ASN A 24 -3.82 -5.50 -5.09
N LEU A 25 -4.82 -5.02 -4.34
CA LEU A 25 -4.76 -4.94 -2.89
C LEU A 25 -4.53 -6.30 -2.21
N ARG A 26 -5.19 -7.39 -2.66
CA ARG A 26 -5.02 -8.71 -2.03
C ARG A 26 -3.70 -9.35 -2.45
N TYR A 27 -3.40 -9.38 -3.74
CA TYR A 27 -2.21 -10.08 -4.24
C TYR A 27 -0.90 -9.36 -3.91
N ASP A 28 -0.93 -8.05 -3.72
CA ASP A 28 0.25 -7.27 -3.33
C ASP A 28 0.36 -7.08 -1.82
N ALA A 29 -0.61 -7.56 -1.03
CA ALA A 29 -0.60 -7.43 0.43
C ALA A 29 0.66 -8.04 1.06
N GLU A 30 1.25 -9.07 0.47
CA GLU A 30 2.46 -9.71 0.99
C GLU A 30 3.77 -9.09 0.51
N GLN A 31 3.69 -8.11 -0.39
CA GLN A 31 4.82 -7.70 -1.23
C GLN A 31 5.10 -6.19 -1.03
N PRO A 32 5.64 -5.77 0.13
CA PRO A 32 5.86 -4.36 0.44
C PRO A 32 6.76 -3.63 -0.58
N ASP A 33 7.67 -4.34 -1.23
CA ASP A 33 8.53 -3.76 -2.27
C ASP A 33 7.75 -3.27 -3.50
N ARG A 34 6.58 -3.87 -3.77
CA ARG A 34 5.70 -3.44 -4.88
C ARG A 34 5.11 -2.06 -4.65
N ILE A 35 5.14 -1.53 -3.43
CA ILE A 35 4.66 -0.18 -3.13
C ILE A 35 5.78 0.79 -2.75
N ALA A 36 7.04 0.36 -2.66
CA ALA A 36 8.15 1.22 -2.21
C ALA A 36 8.35 2.47 -3.11
N HIS A 37 7.98 2.34 -4.38
CA HIS A 37 7.99 3.44 -5.36
C HIS A 37 6.84 4.43 -5.18
N PHE A 38 5.88 4.19 -4.28
CA PHE A 38 4.76 5.09 -4.03
C PHE A 38 5.25 6.49 -3.64
N HIS A 39 4.72 7.49 -4.36
CA HIS A 39 4.88 8.89 -4.07
C HIS A 39 3.51 9.46 -3.69
N PRO A 40 3.26 9.73 -2.40
CA PRO A 40 2.01 10.33 -1.95
C PRO A 40 1.75 11.64 -2.71
N THR A 41 0.52 11.84 -3.17
CA THR A 41 0.05 13.08 -3.78
C THR A 41 -0.92 13.78 -2.84
N THR A 42 -1.26 15.04 -3.09
CA THR A 42 -2.28 15.76 -2.30
C THR A 42 -3.61 15.00 -2.27
N LYS A 43 -4.02 14.41 -3.40
CA LYS A 43 -5.23 13.57 -3.48
C LYS A 43 -5.11 12.29 -2.64
N GLY A 44 -3.95 11.63 -2.71
CA GLY A 44 -3.66 10.45 -1.88
C GLY A 44 -3.65 10.77 -0.39
N VAL A 45 -3.12 11.94 0.00
CA VAL A 45 -3.16 12.44 1.38
C VAL A 45 -4.60 12.63 1.85
N SER A 46 -5.46 13.30 1.07
CA SER A 46 -6.87 13.46 1.44
C SER A 46 -7.57 12.11 1.63
N LEU A 47 -7.30 11.15 0.74
CA LEU A 47 -7.84 9.78 0.88
C LEU A 47 -7.33 9.08 2.15
N LEU A 48 -6.04 9.20 2.48
CA LEU A 48 -5.49 8.62 3.71
C LEU A 48 -6.12 9.21 4.97
N LYS A 49 -6.36 10.53 5.00
CA LYS A 49 -7.02 11.20 6.12
C LYS A 49 -8.43 10.63 6.34
N ALA A 50 -9.20 10.53 5.26
CA ALA A 50 -10.54 9.94 5.30
C ALA A 50 -10.52 8.51 5.86
N LEU A 51 -9.67 7.64 5.29
CA LEU A 51 -9.62 6.23 5.64
C LEU A 51 -9.02 5.94 7.03
N LEU A 52 -8.19 6.84 7.56
CA LEU A 52 -7.60 6.72 8.91
C LEU A 52 -8.55 7.18 10.03
N GLY A 53 -9.82 7.45 9.72
CA GLY A 53 -10.82 7.85 10.69
C GLY A 53 -10.58 9.27 11.24
N GLN A 54 -9.96 10.14 10.44
CA GLN A 54 -9.98 11.58 10.72
C GLN A 54 -11.33 12.21 10.36
N GLU A 55 -12.22 11.43 9.76
CA GLU A 55 -13.61 11.78 9.41
C GLU A 55 -14.58 10.94 10.27
N ARG A 56 -15.86 11.33 10.31
CA ARG A 56 -16.88 10.65 11.14
C ARG A 56 -17.30 9.30 10.57
N GLU A 57 -17.18 9.15 9.25
CA GLU A 57 -17.62 8.00 8.48
C GLU A 57 -16.69 6.80 8.69
N ARG A 58 -17.25 5.59 8.58
CA ARG A 58 -16.53 4.32 8.81
C ARG A 58 -16.56 3.38 7.62
N ALA A 59 -17.33 3.71 6.59
CA ALA A 59 -17.43 2.98 5.34
C ALA A 59 -17.30 3.96 4.19
N PHE A 60 -16.52 3.59 3.17
CA PHE A 60 -16.16 4.49 2.08
C PHE A 60 -16.34 3.79 0.74
N PHE A 61 -16.95 4.49 -0.22
CA PHE A 61 -16.98 4.08 -1.62
C PHE A 61 -16.06 5.01 -2.41
N ILE A 62 -14.95 4.46 -2.95
CA ILE A 62 -13.88 5.26 -3.55
C ILE A 62 -14.01 5.24 -5.07
N VAL A 63 -14.35 6.39 -5.66
CA VAL A 63 -14.40 6.58 -7.12
C VAL A 63 -13.33 7.58 -7.53
N ALA A 64 -12.44 7.18 -8.45
CA ALA A 64 -11.46 8.08 -9.03
C ALA A 64 -11.01 7.57 -10.41
N PRO A 65 -10.60 8.47 -11.34
CA PRO A 65 -10.06 8.09 -12.64
C PRO A 65 -8.91 7.07 -12.56
N TYR A 66 -8.66 6.37 -13.67
CA TYR A 66 -7.48 5.51 -13.77
C TYR A 66 -6.18 6.32 -13.59
N GLY A 67 -5.15 5.71 -13.01
CA GLY A 67 -3.86 6.38 -12.77
C GLY A 67 -3.82 7.37 -11.60
N THR A 68 -4.93 7.61 -10.88
CA THR A 68 -4.95 8.53 -9.73
C THR A 68 -4.28 8.00 -8.46
N GLY A 69 -3.77 6.76 -8.49
CA GLY A 69 -3.08 6.15 -7.34
C GLY A 69 -4.01 5.64 -6.24
N LYS A 70 -5.32 5.49 -6.49
CA LYS A 70 -6.29 4.96 -5.49
C LYS A 70 -5.88 3.60 -4.91
N SER A 71 -5.63 2.60 -5.76
CA SER A 71 -5.25 1.25 -5.30
C SER A 71 -3.89 1.25 -4.58
N LEU A 72 -2.93 2.03 -5.08
CA LEU A 72 -1.60 2.17 -4.47
C LEU A 72 -1.68 2.83 -3.08
N THR A 73 -2.52 3.85 -2.94
CA THR A 73 -2.77 4.54 -1.65
C THR A 73 -3.40 3.58 -0.64
N VAL A 74 -4.41 2.80 -1.04
CA VAL A 74 -5.07 1.83 -0.14
C VAL A 74 -4.14 0.65 0.18
N THR A 75 -3.29 0.24 -0.76
CA THR A 75 -2.27 -0.80 -0.50
C THR A 75 -1.21 -0.30 0.48
N TYR A 76 -0.74 0.95 0.35
CA TYR A 76 0.08 1.58 1.37
C TYR A 76 -0.61 1.59 2.74
N LEU A 77 -1.91 1.95 2.78
CA LEU A 77 -2.67 1.95 4.02
C LEU A 77 -2.75 0.55 4.65
N LEU A 78 -2.89 -0.51 3.84
CA LEU A 78 -2.84 -1.89 4.31
C LEU A 78 -1.53 -2.17 5.05
N HIS A 79 -0.38 -1.87 4.44
CA HIS A 79 0.92 -2.05 5.09
C HIS A 79 1.08 -1.17 6.33
N TYR A 80 0.58 0.07 6.29
CA TYR A 80 0.61 1.00 7.42
C TYR A 80 -0.19 0.46 8.62
N LEU A 81 -1.39 -0.07 8.36
CA LEU A 81 -2.28 -0.60 9.40
C LEU A 81 -1.70 -1.88 9.99
N GLU A 82 -1.25 -2.80 9.13
CA GLU A 82 -0.66 -4.06 9.54
C GLU A 82 0.67 -3.89 10.29
N ASN A 83 1.46 -2.89 9.90
CA ASN A 83 2.71 -2.50 10.56
C ASN A 83 3.67 -3.67 10.82
N ARG A 84 3.81 -4.54 9.81
CA ARG A 84 4.67 -5.72 9.86
C ARG A 84 6.14 -5.34 9.76
N SER A 85 7.01 -6.14 10.37
CA SER A 85 8.47 -6.01 10.26
C SER A 85 8.93 -6.06 8.80
N SER A 86 8.37 -6.97 8.00
CA SER A 86 8.67 -7.09 6.56
C SER A 86 8.32 -5.83 5.76
N SER A 87 7.41 -5.00 6.24
CA SER A 87 7.01 -3.74 5.58
C SER A 87 7.80 -2.53 6.07
N ALA A 88 8.72 -2.69 7.03
CA ALA A 88 9.33 -1.57 7.75
C ALA A 88 10.11 -0.60 6.83
N ASP A 89 10.86 -1.14 5.87
CA ASP A 89 11.68 -0.32 4.96
C ASP A 89 10.84 0.42 3.92
N ALA A 90 9.84 -0.25 3.33
CA ALA A 90 8.86 0.40 2.46
C ALA A 90 8.11 1.51 3.21
N LEU A 91 7.62 1.23 4.42
CA LEU A 91 6.92 2.23 5.24
C LEU A 91 7.81 3.40 5.66
N LYS A 92 9.09 3.16 5.98
CA LYS A 92 10.07 4.21 6.28
C LYS A 92 10.32 5.08 5.05
N THR A 93 10.50 4.47 3.89
CA THR A 93 10.74 5.17 2.62
C THR A 93 9.55 6.03 2.21
N ILE A 94 8.35 5.45 2.20
CA ILE A 94 7.12 6.17 1.87
C ILE A 94 6.81 7.23 2.93
N GLY A 95 7.04 6.95 4.21
CA GLY A 95 6.85 7.91 5.30
C GLY A 95 7.69 9.18 5.14
N ARG A 96 8.93 9.08 4.65
CA ARG A 96 9.76 10.25 4.31
C ARG A 96 9.15 11.08 3.20
N LYS A 97 8.68 10.44 2.13
CA LYS A 97 7.99 11.10 1.01
C LYS A 97 6.67 11.75 1.47
N LEU A 98 5.93 11.06 2.35
CA LEU A 98 4.69 11.56 2.92
C LEU A 98 4.90 12.83 3.73
N SER A 99 5.99 12.93 4.50
CA SER A 99 6.33 14.15 5.25
C SER A 99 6.52 15.38 4.36
N ALA A 100 6.97 15.22 3.12
CA ALA A 100 7.14 16.33 2.18
C ALA A 100 5.79 16.90 1.69
N VAL A 101 4.73 16.09 1.68
CA VAL A 101 3.39 16.50 1.22
C VAL A 101 2.45 16.79 2.40
N SER A 102 2.60 16.06 3.50
CA SER A 102 1.84 16.21 4.73
C SER A 102 2.73 15.88 5.94
N PRO A 103 3.37 16.88 6.57
CA PRO A 103 4.20 16.69 7.76
C PRO A 103 3.48 15.98 8.90
N GLU A 104 2.18 16.28 9.06
CA GLU A 104 1.32 15.67 10.07
C GLU A 104 1.19 14.14 9.88
N LEU A 105 0.83 13.69 8.67
CA LEU A 105 0.70 12.26 8.37
C LEU A 105 2.07 11.56 8.38
N GLY A 106 3.13 12.24 7.91
CA GLY A 106 4.49 11.73 7.99
C GLY A 106 4.92 11.44 9.43
N ARG A 107 4.61 12.36 10.37
CA ARG A 107 4.84 12.14 11.81
C ARG A 107 4.01 10.97 12.34
N ARG A 108 2.72 10.88 12.03
CA ARG A 108 1.85 9.75 12.45
C ARG A 108 2.36 8.41 11.91
N ALA A 109 2.82 8.35 10.67
CA ALA A 109 3.45 7.16 10.10
C ALA A 109 4.75 6.77 10.81
N GLY A 110 5.59 7.76 11.12
CA GLY A 110 6.79 7.52 11.91
C GLY A 110 6.49 7.02 13.33
N GLN A 111 5.42 7.50 13.97
CA GLN A 111 4.98 7.04 15.30
C GLN A 111 4.40 5.62 15.23
N ARG A 112 3.47 5.36 14.30
CA ARG A 112 2.87 4.02 14.09
C ARG A 112 3.95 2.97 13.89
N ARG A 113 4.91 3.22 12.98
CA ARG A 113 6.03 2.31 12.71
C ARG A 113 6.83 1.95 13.97
N ARG A 114 7.02 2.90 14.88
CA ARG A 114 7.80 2.72 16.12
C ARG A 114 6.99 2.15 17.28
N SER A 115 5.66 2.22 17.23
CA SER A 115 4.78 1.84 18.34
C SER A 115 4.77 0.33 18.65
N GLY A 116 5.27 -0.52 17.75
CA GLY A 116 5.15 -1.98 17.85
C GLY A 116 3.73 -2.51 17.66
N ALA A 117 2.71 -1.67 17.78
CA ALA A 117 1.32 -2.03 17.57
C ALA A 117 1.08 -2.44 16.11
N ARG A 118 0.41 -3.57 15.93
CA ARG A 118 0.02 -4.13 14.63
C ARG A 118 -1.49 -4.04 14.45
N GLY A 119 -1.94 -4.25 13.22
CA GLY A 119 -3.36 -4.26 12.86
C GLY A 119 -3.64 -5.46 11.98
N LEU A 120 -4.92 -5.81 11.85
CA LEU A 120 -5.36 -6.87 10.95
C LEU A 120 -6.18 -6.23 9.82
N VAL A 121 -5.79 -6.49 8.58
CA VAL A 121 -6.54 -6.04 7.40
C VAL A 121 -7.17 -7.24 6.71
N LEU A 122 -8.48 -7.17 6.52
CA LEU A 122 -9.27 -8.18 5.83
C LEU A 122 -9.49 -7.71 4.39
N ALA A 123 -8.69 -8.22 3.46
CA ALA A 123 -8.78 -7.86 2.05
C ALA A 123 -9.69 -8.85 1.31
N LEU A 124 -10.95 -8.47 1.10
CA LEU A 124 -11.88 -9.22 0.27
C LEU A 124 -11.84 -8.71 -1.17
N HIS A 125 -11.97 -9.61 -2.14
CA HIS A 125 -12.12 -9.26 -3.55
C HIS A 125 -12.90 -10.34 -4.31
N GLY A 126 -13.52 -9.96 -5.42
CA GLY A 126 -14.27 -10.87 -6.28
C GLY A 126 -15.61 -11.29 -5.66
N GLN A 127 -16.10 -12.45 -6.08
CA GLN A 127 -17.35 -13.02 -5.62
C GLN A 127 -17.10 -14.06 -4.54
N TYR A 128 -17.91 -14.03 -3.48
CA TYR A 128 -17.98 -15.09 -2.49
C TYR A 128 -19.38 -15.70 -2.49
N PRO A 129 -19.51 -17.04 -2.48
CA PRO A 129 -20.81 -17.69 -2.31
C PRO A 129 -21.38 -17.50 -0.90
N SER A 130 -20.52 -17.17 0.08
CA SER A 130 -20.88 -16.89 1.46
C SER A 130 -19.96 -15.82 2.04
N LEU A 131 -20.52 -14.69 2.47
CA LEU A 131 -19.76 -13.59 3.08
C LEU A 131 -19.03 -14.02 4.37
N PRO A 132 -19.65 -14.75 5.31
CA PRO A 132 -18.94 -15.28 6.48
C PRO A 132 -17.69 -16.08 6.11
N LYS A 133 -17.77 -16.93 5.07
CA LYS A 133 -16.63 -17.70 4.57
C LYS A 133 -15.54 -16.78 3.99
N GLY A 134 -15.91 -15.76 3.22
CA GLY A 134 -14.96 -14.79 2.68
C GLY A 134 -14.24 -13.98 3.78
N ILE A 135 -14.96 -13.58 4.83
CA ILE A 135 -14.36 -12.91 5.99
C ILE A 135 -13.40 -13.86 6.72
N GLN A 136 -13.79 -15.11 6.94
CA GLN A 136 -12.95 -16.12 7.57
C GLN A 136 -11.65 -16.34 6.78
N GLU A 137 -11.74 -16.53 5.47
CA GLU A 137 -10.57 -16.70 4.59
C GLU A 137 -9.65 -15.48 4.64
N ALA A 138 -10.21 -14.26 4.52
CA ALA A 138 -9.44 -13.02 4.61
C ALA A 138 -8.77 -12.83 5.99
N ALA A 139 -9.41 -13.29 7.07
CA ALA A 139 -8.84 -13.26 8.42
C ALA A 139 -7.69 -14.23 8.59
N VAL A 140 -7.82 -15.46 8.07
CA VAL A 140 -6.72 -16.45 8.07
C VAL A 140 -5.54 -15.92 7.27
N GLU A 141 -5.77 -15.34 6.09
CA GLU A 141 -4.71 -14.71 5.29
C GLU A 141 -4.06 -13.54 6.05
N GLY A 142 -4.87 -12.65 6.63
CA GLY A 142 -4.36 -11.54 7.44
C GLY A 142 -3.49 -12.01 8.60
N LEU A 143 -3.90 -13.05 9.32
CA LEU A 143 -3.12 -13.62 10.43
C LEU A 143 -1.84 -14.30 9.94
N ARG A 144 -1.86 -15.01 8.80
CA ARG A 144 -0.66 -15.61 8.20
C ARG A 144 0.38 -14.55 7.87
N ARG A 145 -0.05 -13.40 7.33
CA ARG A 145 0.83 -12.27 7.02
C ARG A 145 1.52 -11.68 8.25
N GLN A 146 0.94 -11.82 9.45
CA GLN A 146 1.45 -11.22 10.69
C GLN A 146 2.52 -12.06 11.40
N ARG A 147 2.67 -13.33 11.03
CA ARG A 147 3.72 -14.22 11.54
C ARG A 147 5.06 -13.84 10.96
#